data_AF-A0AAW1TPH5-F1
#
_entry.id   AF-A0AAW1TPH5-F1
#
_cell.length_a   1.000
_cell.length_b   1.000
_cell.length_c   1.000
_cell.angle_alpha   90.00
_cell.angle_beta   90.00
_cell.angle_gamma   90.00
#
_symmetry.space_group_name_H-M   'P 1'
#
loop_
_entity.id
_entity.type
_entity.pdbx_description
1 polymer ?
#
loop_
_entity_poly.entity_id
_entity_poly.type
_entity_poly.pdbx_seq_one_letter_code
_entity_poly.pdbx_strand_id
1 'polypeptide(L)'
;MFQSWYLTCDTHYFLIVPFLTYLLWRKPKLGFLFCGILTFASLVTHFLTIYLNEEDPFLLLFMKVLRDPVLNKTFKTIYIPSHMRISPYLVGVIGGFVKFQMRSSAFKIAMRNVVFMWVIGLATGFAILFSSFLFYLPTENKDYTLHGFYGSFHHFLWSVCISALIVMVSENHGQWVAPYLNWRPWILLSRITYSAFLCHGGVQLYTSAIQRTPMYVGLFNIFYYAAADIVFAYLLGFCLSLVFESPILELERIILKKQFSTSKNIEETEQSHERKQDLKEVKDIYIPRIQKEISWNSYKL
;
A
#
# COMPACT_ATOMS: atom_id res chain seq x y z
N MET A 1 -14.77 -13.18 7.74
CA MET A 1 -15.47 -11.88 7.62
C MET A 1 -15.48 -11.48 6.14
N PHE A 2 -16.48 -10.74 5.66
CA PHE A 2 -16.54 -10.33 4.24
C PHE A 2 -15.29 -9.59 3.75
N GLN A 3 -14.54 -8.93 4.64
CA GLN A 3 -13.31 -8.17 4.31
C GLN A 3 -11.99 -8.93 4.52
N SER A 4 -12.01 -10.11 5.16
CA SER A 4 -10.76 -10.80 5.55
C SER A 4 -9.95 -11.36 4.37
N TRP A 5 -10.57 -11.51 3.19
CA TRP A 5 -9.88 -11.94 1.97
C TRP A 5 -8.72 -11.01 1.61
N TYR A 6 -8.86 -9.70 1.85
CA TYR A 6 -7.83 -8.72 1.54
C TYR A 6 -6.59 -8.93 2.40
N LEU A 7 -6.79 -9.19 3.70
CA LEU A 7 -5.70 -9.47 4.62
C LEU A 7 -4.94 -10.74 4.22
N THR A 8 -5.65 -11.79 3.81
CA THR A 8 -5.02 -13.00 3.28
C THR A 8 -4.19 -12.71 2.03
N CYS A 9 -4.72 -11.94 1.09
CA CYS A 9 -3.97 -11.53 -0.11
C CYS A 9 -2.71 -10.73 0.26
N ASP A 10 -2.85 -9.74 1.15
CA ASP A 10 -1.75 -8.90 1.60
C ASP A 10 -0.63 -9.71 2.27
N THR A 11 -0.98 -10.68 3.13
CA THR A 11 0.03 -11.58 3.73
C THR A 11 0.78 -12.42 2.69
N HIS A 12 0.08 -12.95 1.67
CA HIS A 12 0.73 -13.68 0.57
C HIS A 12 1.71 -12.78 -0.18
N TYR A 13 1.29 -11.55 -0.48
CA TYR A 13 2.13 -10.62 -1.23
C TYR A 13 3.31 -10.10 -0.41
N PHE A 14 3.11 -9.86 0.89
CA PHE A 14 4.16 -9.46 1.82
C PHE A 14 5.31 -10.47 1.87
N LEU A 15 5.01 -11.77 1.75
CA LEU A 15 6.05 -12.82 1.65
C LEU A 15 6.82 -12.77 0.32
N ILE A 16 6.16 -12.36 -0.77
CA ILE A 16 6.74 -12.35 -2.12
C ILE A 16 7.58 -11.09 -2.36
N VAL A 17 7.23 -9.93 -1.79
CA VAL A 17 7.94 -8.64 -2.06
C VAL A 17 9.42 -8.65 -1.73
N PRO A 18 9.89 -9.13 -0.57
CA PRO A 18 11.31 -9.06 -0.24
C PRO A 18 12.15 -9.79 -1.27
N PHE A 19 11.67 -10.95 -1.73
CA PHE A 19 12.31 -11.72 -2.80
C PHE A 19 12.33 -10.94 -4.13
N LEU A 20 11.19 -10.39 -4.54
CA LEU A 20 11.10 -9.58 -5.77
C LEU A 20 11.99 -8.35 -5.72
N THR A 21 12.00 -7.65 -4.59
CA THR A 21 12.77 -6.42 -4.36
C THR A 21 14.27 -6.72 -4.38
N TYR A 22 14.68 -7.81 -3.73
CA TYR A 22 16.07 -8.28 -3.79
C TYR A 22 16.49 -8.65 -5.22
N LEU A 23 15.62 -9.31 -5.99
CA LEU A 23 15.87 -9.64 -7.39
C LEU A 23 15.99 -8.39 -8.27
N LEU A 24 15.08 -7.41 -8.10
CA LEU A 24 15.11 -6.11 -8.77
C LEU A 24 16.39 -5.33 -8.46
N TRP A 25 16.84 -5.35 -7.21
CA TRP A 25 18.07 -4.69 -6.80
C TRP A 25 19.32 -5.34 -7.40
N ARG A 26 19.43 -6.67 -7.37
CA ARG A 26 20.63 -7.39 -7.84
C ARG A 26 20.69 -7.52 -9.36
N LYS A 27 19.55 -7.76 -10.02
CA LYS A 27 19.44 -8.00 -11.46
C LYS A 27 18.15 -7.34 -12.00
N PRO A 28 18.15 -6.02 -12.24
CA PRO A 28 16.93 -5.27 -12.57
C PRO A 28 16.22 -5.81 -13.82
N LYS A 29 16.95 -6.16 -14.88
CA LYS A 29 16.36 -6.72 -16.11
C LYS A 29 15.56 -8.00 -15.84
N LEU A 30 16.10 -8.89 -15.00
CA LEU A 30 15.45 -10.15 -14.65
C LEU A 30 14.26 -9.90 -13.71
N GLY A 31 14.40 -8.97 -12.77
CA GLY A 31 13.30 -8.55 -11.89
C GLY A 31 12.10 -7.99 -12.67
N PHE A 32 12.35 -7.09 -13.63
CA PHE A 32 11.30 -6.56 -14.51
C PHE A 32 10.67 -7.65 -15.38
N LEU A 33 11.47 -8.56 -15.94
CA LEU A 33 10.95 -9.69 -16.72
C LEU A 33 10.02 -10.55 -15.86
N PHE A 34 10.43 -10.89 -14.63
CA PHE A 34 9.63 -11.71 -13.73
C PHE A 34 8.32 -11.01 -13.32
N CYS A 35 8.38 -9.72 -12.96
CA CYS A 35 7.17 -8.94 -12.66
C CYS A 35 6.23 -8.84 -13.88
N GLY A 36 6.78 -8.69 -15.08
CA GLY A 36 6.02 -8.69 -16.33
C GLY A 36 5.32 -10.02 -16.58
N ILE A 37 6.03 -11.14 -16.42
CA ILE A 37 5.46 -12.49 -16.56
C ILE A 37 4.34 -12.72 -15.56
N LEU A 38 4.54 -12.40 -14.28
CA LEU A 38 3.51 -12.59 -13.24
C LEU A 38 2.29 -11.71 -13.50
N THR A 39 2.50 -10.46 -13.92
CA THR A 39 1.41 -9.54 -14.27
C THR A 39 0.63 -10.09 -15.46
N PHE A 40 1.33 -10.50 -16.53
CA PHE A 40 0.69 -11.07 -17.72
C PHE A 40 -0.07 -12.36 -17.39
N ALA A 41 0.52 -13.27 -16.62
CA ALA A 41 -0.14 -14.50 -16.17
C ALA A 41 -1.43 -14.17 -15.39
N SER A 42 -1.38 -13.21 -14.47
CA SER A 42 -2.56 -12.76 -13.71
C SER A 42 -3.66 -12.21 -14.62
N LEU A 43 -3.31 -11.36 -15.59
CA LEU A 43 -4.26 -10.80 -16.56
C LEU A 43 -4.90 -11.88 -17.41
N VAL A 44 -4.12 -12.84 -17.92
CA VAL A 44 -4.62 -13.95 -18.73
C VAL A 44 -5.52 -14.86 -17.91
N THR A 45 -5.14 -15.21 -16.68
CA THR A 45 -5.98 -16.04 -15.81
C THR A 45 -7.30 -15.36 -15.49
N HIS A 46 -7.28 -14.05 -15.25
CA HIS A 46 -8.49 -13.26 -15.00
C HIS A 46 -9.40 -13.23 -16.23
N PHE A 47 -8.84 -12.97 -17.41
CA PHE A 47 -9.57 -12.95 -18.69
C PHE A 47 -10.23 -14.30 -18.98
N LEU A 48 -9.44 -15.38 -18.91
CA LEU A 48 -9.92 -16.73 -19.18
C LEU A 48 -11.01 -17.15 -18.18
N THR A 49 -10.87 -16.76 -16.91
CA THR A 49 -11.86 -17.10 -15.89
C THR A 49 -13.19 -16.42 -16.15
N ILE A 50 -13.20 -15.14 -16.52
CA ILE A 50 -14.42 -14.41 -16.88
C ILE A 50 -15.04 -14.99 -18.16
N TYR A 51 -14.21 -15.19 -19.19
CA TYR A 51 -14.68 -15.62 -20.50
C TYR A 51 -15.25 -17.04 -20.47
N LEU A 52 -14.59 -17.98 -19.79
CA LEU A 52 -15.02 -19.39 -19.73
C LEU A 52 -16.17 -19.63 -18.75
N ASN A 53 -16.27 -18.84 -17.68
CA ASN A 53 -17.31 -19.02 -16.67
C ASN A 53 -18.52 -18.11 -16.86
N GLU A 54 -18.52 -17.27 -17.90
CA GLU A 54 -19.58 -16.30 -18.21
C GLU A 54 -19.89 -15.38 -17.01
N GLU A 55 -18.85 -14.89 -16.34
CA GLU A 55 -18.97 -14.09 -15.12
C GLU A 55 -18.97 -12.58 -15.38
N ASP A 56 -19.39 -11.81 -14.37
CA ASP A 56 -19.29 -10.35 -14.40
C ASP A 56 -17.82 -9.92 -14.21
N PRO A 57 -17.40 -8.79 -14.82
CA PRO A 57 -15.98 -8.39 -14.86
C PRO A 57 -15.39 -8.01 -13.50
N PHE A 58 -16.25 -7.67 -12.55
CA PHE A 58 -15.92 -7.39 -11.17
C PHE A 58 -17.13 -7.72 -10.31
N LEU A 59 -16.98 -7.69 -8.99
CA LEU A 59 -18.08 -7.92 -8.07
C LEU A 59 -19.09 -6.77 -8.16
N LEU A 60 -20.18 -6.97 -8.88
CA LEU A 60 -21.30 -6.03 -8.94
C LEU A 60 -22.00 -6.01 -7.57
N LEU A 61 -21.94 -4.85 -6.90
CA LEU A 61 -22.49 -4.67 -5.55
C LEU A 61 -24.00 -4.45 -5.60
N PHE A 62 -24.74 -5.51 -5.89
CA PHE A 62 -26.19 -5.53 -5.73
C PHE A 62 -26.59 -5.92 -4.30
N MET A 63 -27.74 -5.44 -3.82
CA MET A 63 -28.27 -5.78 -2.49
C MET A 63 -28.38 -7.29 -2.25
N LYS A 64 -28.64 -8.08 -3.31
CA LYS A 64 -28.66 -9.55 -3.24
C LYS A 64 -27.29 -10.13 -2.89
N VAL A 65 -26.22 -9.57 -3.45
CA VAL A 65 -24.83 -9.98 -3.20
C VAL A 65 -24.41 -9.56 -1.80
N LEU A 66 -24.83 -8.37 -1.36
CA LEU A 66 -24.56 -7.92 0.01
C LEU A 66 -25.30 -8.78 1.04
N ARG A 67 -26.51 -9.27 0.77
CA ARG A 67 -27.21 -10.16 1.72
C ARG A 67 -26.46 -11.47 1.98
N ASP A 68 -25.91 -12.08 0.93
CA ASP A 68 -25.10 -13.29 1.05
C ASP A 68 -23.94 -13.30 0.03
N PRO A 69 -22.78 -12.72 0.41
CA PRO A 69 -21.65 -12.64 -0.51
C PRO A 69 -21.00 -14.01 -0.75
N VAL A 70 -21.13 -14.95 0.18
CA VAL A 70 -20.49 -16.26 0.09
C VAL A 70 -21.16 -17.14 -0.96
N LEU A 71 -22.45 -16.95 -1.22
CA LEU A 71 -23.14 -17.65 -2.31
C LEU A 71 -22.83 -17.11 -3.70
N ASN A 72 -22.24 -15.91 -3.81
CA ASN A 72 -21.93 -15.33 -5.11
C ASN A 72 -20.69 -16.02 -5.73
N LYS A 73 -20.86 -16.54 -6.95
CA LYS A 73 -19.80 -17.25 -7.69
C LYS A 73 -18.61 -16.33 -7.97
N THR A 74 -18.85 -15.15 -8.55
CA THR A 74 -17.85 -14.10 -8.84
C THR A 74 -17.06 -13.67 -7.60
N PHE A 75 -17.70 -13.64 -6.43
CA PHE A 75 -17.00 -13.38 -5.19
C PHE A 75 -15.93 -14.45 -4.89
N LYS A 76 -16.26 -15.73 -5.06
CA LYS A 76 -15.35 -16.86 -4.79
C LYS A 76 -14.27 -17.05 -5.84
N THR A 77 -14.61 -16.91 -7.11
CA THR A 77 -13.75 -17.23 -8.26
C THR A 77 -12.82 -16.08 -8.65
N ILE A 78 -13.32 -14.85 -8.59
CA ILE A 78 -12.61 -13.67 -9.09
C ILE A 78 -12.18 -12.75 -7.94
N TYR A 79 -13.06 -12.53 -6.97
CA TYR A 79 -12.83 -11.48 -5.97
C TYR A 79 -11.90 -11.89 -4.83
N ILE A 80 -12.03 -13.10 -4.28
CA ILE A 80 -11.21 -13.60 -3.16
C ILE A 80 -9.78 -14.02 -3.56
N PRO A 81 -9.54 -14.75 -4.68
CA PRO A 81 -8.23 -15.38 -4.89
C PRO A 81 -7.09 -14.41 -5.15
N SER A 82 -5.95 -14.61 -4.49
CA SER A 82 -4.81 -13.69 -4.55
C SER A 82 -4.13 -13.63 -5.92
N HIS A 83 -4.16 -14.70 -6.72
CA HIS A 83 -3.57 -14.70 -8.06
C HIS A 83 -4.34 -13.82 -9.06
N MET A 84 -5.62 -13.53 -8.78
CA MET A 84 -6.45 -12.63 -9.59
C MET A 84 -6.16 -11.14 -9.33
N ARG A 85 -5.43 -10.84 -8.25
CA ARG A 85 -5.23 -9.47 -7.73
C ARG A 85 -3.77 -9.09 -7.51
N ILE A 86 -2.82 -9.90 -8.01
CA ILE A 86 -1.40 -9.61 -7.83
C ILE A 86 -0.90 -8.46 -8.72
N SER A 87 -1.59 -8.17 -9.84
CA SER A 87 -1.15 -7.17 -10.82
C SER A 87 -0.99 -5.74 -10.25
N PRO A 88 -1.93 -5.17 -9.44
CA PRO A 88 -1.75 -3.84 -8.88
C PRO A 88 -0.57 -3.74 -7.93
N TYR A 89 -0.31 -4.84 -7.23
CA TYR A 89 0.75 -4.93 -6.25
C TYR A 89 2.13 -4.94 -6.90
N LEU A 90 2.30 -5.69 -8.00
CA LEU A 90 3.53 -5.68 -8.81
C LEU A 90 3.79 -4.30 -9.44
N VAL A 91 2.75 -3.60 -9.89
CA VAL A 91 2.86 -2.21 -10.38
C VAL A 91 3.36 -1.27 -9.27
N GLY A 92 2.91 -1.47 -8.03
CA GLY A 92 3.42 -0.75 -6.87
C GLY A 92 4.91 -1.01 -6.61
N VAL A 93 5.34 -2.28 -6.64
CA VAL A 93 6.75 -2.67 -6.47
C VAL A 93 7.63 -2.05 -7.57
N ILE A 94 7.18 -2.12 -8.83
CA ILE A 94 7.85 -1.50 -9.97
C ILE A 94 7.93 0.02 -9.77
N GLY A 95 6.83 0.68 -9.41
CA GLY A 95 6.79 2.12 -9.17
C GLY A 95 7.75 2.56 -8.06
N GLY A 96 7.81 1.80 -6.97
CA GLY A 96 8.76 2.00 -5.88
C GLY A 96 10.21 1.87 -6.34
N PHE A 97 10.52 0.84 -7.14
CA PHE A 97 11.86 0.64 -7.70
C PHE A 97 12.26 1.74 -8.69
N VAL A 98 11.35 2.16 -9.58
CA VAL A 98 11.58 3.29 -10.49
C VAL A 98 11.90 4.56 -9.72
N LYS A 99 11.13 4.87 -8.67
CA LYS A 99 11.41 6.02 -7.80
C LYS A 99 12.78 5.91 -7.09
N PHE A 100 13.12 4.72 -6.61
CA PHE A 100 14.45 4.46 -6.02
C PHE A 100 15.58 4.76 -7.02
N GLN A 101 15.42 4.31 -8.28
CA GLN A 101 16.39 4.56 -9.33
C GLN A 101 16.47 6.04 -9.72
N MET A 102 15.33 6.73 -9.81
CA MET A 102 15.30 8.17 -10.09
C MET A 102 16.08 8.97 -9.04
N ARG A 103 15.89 8.64 -7.75
CA ARG A 103 16.66 9.23 -6.65
C ARG A 103 18.15 8.95 -6.78
N SER A 104 18.54 7.73 -7.16
CA SER A 104 19.95 7.33 -7.28
C SER A 104 20.66 7.92 -8.50
N SER A 105 19.95 8.15 -9.61
CA SER A 105 20.54 8.60 -10.87
C SER A 105 20.35 10.10 -11.15
N ALA A 106 19.72 10.84 -10.24
CA ALA A 106 19.33 12.25 -10.42
C ALA A 106 18.56 12.52 -11.73
N PHE A 107 17.85 11.50 -12.22
CA PHE A 107 17.15 11.55 -13.50
C PHE A 107 15.90 12.42 -13.37
N LYS A 108 15.84 13.49 -14.17
CA LYS A 108 14.67 14.39 -14.23
C LYS A 108 13.78 14.01 -15.40
N ILE A 109 12.47 13.92 -15.15
CA ILE A 109 11.49 13.68 -16.20
C ILE A 109 11.31 14.96 -17.01
N ALA A 110 11.35 14.86 -18.34
CA ALA A 110 11.05 15.99 -19.22
C ALA A 110 9.59 16.46 -19.04
N MET A 111 9.36 17.77 -18.99
CA MET A 111 8.03 18.34 -18.74
C MET A 111 6.96 17.86 -19.74
N ARG A 112 7.33 17.62 -21.01
CA ARG A 112 6.42 17.03 -21.99
C ARG A 112 5.88 15.66 -21.54
N ASN A 113 6.74 14.82 -21.00
CA ASN A 113 6.36 13.48 -20.54
C ASN A 113 5.52 13.57 -19.26
N VAL A 114 5.79 14.53 -18.38
CA VAL A 114 4.97 14.82 -17.20
C VAL A 114 3.54 15.19 -17.59
N VAL A 115 3.37 16.14 -18.51
CA VAL A 115 2.04 16.55 -18.99
C VAL A 115 1.32 15.38 -19.65
N PHE A 116 2.02 14.62 -20.49
CA PHE A 116 1.48 13.43 -21.13
C PHE A 116 0.99 12.38 -20.10
N MET A 117 1.78 12.10 -19.07
CA MET A 117 1.41 11.19 -17.99
C MET A 117 0.21 11.69 -17.18
N TRP A 118 0.09 13.00 -16.93
CA TRP A 118 -1.07 13.59 -16.26
C TRP A 118 -2.34 13.43 -17.09
N VAL A 119 -2.30 13.85 -18.35
CA VAL A 119 -3.47 13.82 -19.24
C VAL A 119 -3.93 12.38 -19.44
N ILE A 120 -3.02 11.46 -19.75
CA ILE A 120 -3.36 10.05 -19.97
C ILE A 120 -3.77 9.36 -18.68
N GLY A 121 -3.07 9.62 -17.58
CA GLY A 121 -3.42 9.04 -16.27
C GLY A 121 -4.81 9.45 -15.82
N LEU A 122 -5.16 10.75 -15.93
CA LEU A 122 -6.50 11.24 -15.60
C LEU A 122 -7.55 10.71 -16.58
N ALA A 123 -7.31 10.79 -17.88
CA ALA A 123 -8.24 10.29 -18.89
C ALA A 123 -8.53 8.79 -18.70
N THR A 124 -7.49 7.99 -18.45
CA THR A 124 -7.62 6.55 -18.22
C THR A 124 -8.34 6.25 -16.90
N GLY A 125 -7.99 6.95 -15.81
CA GLY A 125 -8.65 6.80 -14.51
C GLY A 125 -10.14 7.14 -14.57
N PHE A 126 -10.50 8.26 -15.19
CA PHE A 126 -11.91 8.63 -15.39
C PHE A 126 -12.62 7.65 -16.33
N ALA A 127 -11.99 7.23 -17.43
CA ALA A 127 -12.58 6.25 -18.33
C ALA A 127 -12.92 4.94 -17.61
N ILE A 128 -12.04 4.43 -16.75
CA ILE A 128 -12.30 3.23 -15.93
C ILE A 128 -13.47 3.47 -14.96
N LEU A 129 -13.46 4.60 -14.24
CA LEU A 129 -14.54 4.88 -13.27
C LEU A 129 -15.92 5.01 -13.93
N PHE A 130 -16.02 5.74 -15.05
CA PHE A 130 -17.30 5.96 -15.71
C PHE A 130 -17.76 4.78 -16.55
N SER A 131 -16.85 4.04 -17.19
CA SER A 131 -17.21 2.84 -17.97
C SER A 131 -17.74 1.71 -17.08
N SER A 132 -17.37 1.67 -15.80
CA SER A 132 -17.90 0.70 -14.82
C SER A 132 -19.44 0.71 -14.75
N PHE A 133 -20.08 1.86 -14.99
CA PHE A 133 -21.53 1.99 -14.98
C PHE A 133 -22.21 1.13 -16.06
N LEU A 134 -21.56 0.93 -17.21
CA LEU A 134 -22.13 0.18 -18.34
C LEU A 134 -22.47 -1.27 -17.95
N PHE A 135 -21.71 -1.87 -17.04
CA PHE A 135 -21.92 -3.24 -16.57
C PHE A 135 -23.07 -3.37 -15.56
N TYR A 136 -23.60 -2.26 -15.04
CA TYR A 136 -24.79 -2.27 -14.19
C TYR A 136 -26.09 -2.22 -15.00
N LEU A 137 -26.05 -1.87 -16.30
CA LEU A 137 -27.25 -1.88 -17.12
C LEU A 137 -27.64 -3.33 -17.49
N PRO A 138 -28.93 -3.69 -17.38
CA PRO A 138 -29.42 -4.96 -17.87
C PRO A 138 -29.35 -4.99 -19.40
N THR A 139 -28.49 -5.84 -19.94
CA THR A 139 -28.38 -6.11 -21.39
C THR A 139 -28.77 -7.55 -21.67
N GLU A 140 -29.58 -7.77 -22.71
CA GLU A 140 -30.08 -9.12 -23.06
C GLU A 140 -28.96 -10.03 -23.60
N ASN A 141 -27.92 -9.45 -24.21
CA ASN A 141 -26.75 -10.16 -24.71
C ASN A 141 -25.48 -9.55 -24.09
N LYS A 142 -24.92 -10.20 -23.08
CA LYS A 142 -23.63 -9.82 -22.49
C LYS A 142 -22.49 -10.28 -23.40
N ASP A 143 -21.67 -9.34 -23.84
CA ASP A 143 -20.41 -9.68 -24.51
C ASP A 143 -19.34 -10.03 -23.45
N TYR A 144 -19.16 -11.33 -23.21
CA TYR A 144 -18.18 -11.83 -22.25
C TYR A 144 -16.73 -11.55 -22.65
N THR A 145 -16.47 -11.24 -23.93
CA THR A 145 -15.14 -10.79 -24.39
C THR A 145 -14.83 -9.43 -23.80
N LEU A 146 -15.77 -8.48 -23.90
CA LEU A 146 -15.67 -7.16 -23.31
C LEU A 146 -15.56 -7.25 -21.78
N HIS A 147 -16.34 -8.13 -21.15
CA HIS A 147 -16.26 -8.37 -19.70
C HIS A 147 -14.86 -8.87 -19.31
N GLY A 148 -14.32 -9.86 -20.03
CA GLY A 148 -12.99 -10.41 -19.76
C GLY A 148 -11.90 -9.35 -19.87
N PHE A 149 -11.92 -8.54 -20.94
CA PHE A 149 -10.96 -7.45 -21.12
C PHE A 149 -11.09 -6.41 -20.01
N TYR A 150 -12.31 -5.95 -19.72
CA TYR A 150 -12.53 -4.95 -18.70
C TYR A 150 -12.09 -5.45 -17.31
N GLY A 151 -12.54 -6.64 -16.91
CA GLY A 151 -12.20 -7.25 -15.63
C GLY A 151 -10.69 -7.39 -15.43
N SER A 152 -9.97 -7.81 -16.47
CA SER A 152 -8.53 -8.02 -16.37
C SER A 152 -7.76 -6.70 -16.29
N PHE A 153 -8.10 -5.73 -17.14
CA PHE A 153 -7.30 -4.51 -17.29
C PHE A 153 -7.66 -3.40 -16.32
N HIS A 154 -8.90 -3.29 -15.82
CA HIS A 154 -9.30 -2.12 -15.03
C HIS A 154 -8.47 -1.95 -13.75
N HIS A 155 -8.27 -3.00 -12.96
CA HIS A 155 -7.45 -2.95 -11.74
C HIS A 155 -5.97 -2.67 -12.05
N PHE A 156 -5.44 -3.27 -13.11
CA PHE A 156 -4.07 -3.05 -13.56
C PHE A 156 -3.86 -1.60 -14.00
N LEU A 157 -4.68 -1.09 -14.91
CA LEU A 157 -4.57 0.28 -15.42
C LEU A 157 -4.80 1.31 -14.32
N TRP A 158 -5.77 1.08 -13.43
CA TRP A 158 -5.98 1.93 -12.25
C TRP A 158 -4.72 2.02 -11.39
N SER A 159 -4.08 0.88 -11.11
CA SER A 159 -2.84 0.84 -10.33
C SER A 159 -1.67 1.57 -11.01
N VAL A 160 -1.57 1.49 -12.34
CA VAL A 160 -0.57 2.22 -13.12
C VAL A 160 -0.81 3.72 -13.01
N CYS A 161 -2.06 4.17 -13.11
CA CYS A 161 -2.43 5.58 -12.95
C CYS A 161 -2.05 6.11 -11.56
N ILE A 162 -2.39 5.36 -10.50
CA ILE A 162 -2.06 5.73 -9.12
C ILE A 162 -0.54 5.72 -8.88
N SER A 163 0.17 4.69 -9.36
CA SER A 163 1.63 4.59 -9.25
C SER A 163 2.33 5.77 -9.95
N ALA A 164 1.91 6.11 -11.18
CA ALA A 164 2.39 7.26 -11.92
C ALA A 164 2.11 8.58 -11.19
N LEU A 165 0.91 8.75 -10.62
CA LEU A 165 0.54 9.91 -9.82
C LEU A 165 1.47 10.07 -8.61
N ILE A 166 1.72 8.98 -7.87
CA ILE A 166 2.60 8.99 -6.69
C ILE A 166 4.03 9.41 -7.09
N VAL A 167 4.56 8.85 -8.18
CA VAL A 167 5.90 9.21 -8.68
C VAL A 167 5.95 10.70 -9.04
N MET A 168 4.98 11.21 -9.82
CA MET A 168 4.96 12.62 -10.24
C MET A 168 4.80 13.60 -9.09
N VAL A 169 3.91 13.31 -8.13
CA VAL A 169 3.75 14.15 -6.94
C VAL A 169 5.04 14.18 -6.12
N SER A 170 5.74 13.05 -6.01
CA SER A 170 7.00 12.97 -5.25
C SER A 170 8.19 13.69 -5.89
N GLU A 171 8.17 13.85 -7.21
CA GLU A 171 9.21 14.56 -7.99
C GLU A 171 8.88 16.05 -8.19
N ASN A 172 7.98 16.62 -7.36
CA ASN A 172 7.52 18.02 -7.44
C ASN A 172 6.81 18.41 -8.75
N HIS A 173 6.34 17.43 -9.52
CA HIS A 173 5.55 17.64 -10.74
C HIS A 173 4.04 17.65 -10.51
N GLY A 174 3.60 17.64 -9.24
CA GLY A 174 2.20 17.63 -8.83
C GLY A 174 1.81 18.83 -7.96
N GLN A 175 2.40 20.01 -8.18
CA GLN A 175 2.22 21.19 -7.32
C GLN A 175 0.75 21.62 -7.14
N TRP A 176 -0.13 21.34 -8.09
CA TRP A 176 -1.55 21.66 -8.00
C TRP A 176 -2.32 20.67 -7.10
N VAL A 177 -1.85 19.43 -7.00
CA VAL A 177 -2.50 18.34 -6.26
C VAL A 177 -1.89 18.16 -4.87
N ALA A 178 -0.59 18.43 -4.72
CA ALA A 178 0.16 18.25 -3.47
C ALA A 178 -0.43 19.00 -2.26
N PRO A 179 -0.94 20.26 -2.36
CA PRO A 179 -1.56 20.94 -1.22
C PRO A 179 -2.79 20.21 -0.68
N TYR A 180 -3.60 19.65 -1.59
CA TYR A 180 -4.79 18.89 -1.22
C TYR A 180 -4.42 17.56 -0.58
N LEU A 181 -3.45 16.83 -1.13
CA LEU A 181 -3.00 15.54 -0.58
C LEU A 181 -2.31 15.69 0.78
N ASN A 182 -1.58 16.79 1.00
CA ASN A 182 -0.90 17.08 2.26
C ASN A 182 -1.80 17.78 3.30
N TRP A 183 -3.10 17.86 3.04
CA TRP A 183 -4.02 18.52 3.96
C TRP A 183 -4.13 17.73 5.28
N ARG A 184 -4.07 18.44 6.41
CA ARG A 184 -4.02 17.81 7.75
C ARG A 184 -5.17 16.83 8.04
N PRO A 185 -6.44 17.12 7.67
CA PRO A 185 -7.52 16.15 7.84
C PRO A 185 -7.31 14.85 7.08
N TRP A 186 -6.72 14.90 5.88
CA TRP A 186 -6.41 13.68 5.11
C TRP A 186 -5.34 12.82 5.75
N ILE A 187 -4.38 13.43 6.42
CA ILE A 187 -3.38 12.68 7.21
C ILE A 187 -4.04 11.97 8.39
N LEU A 188 -5.05 12.57 9.02
CA LEU A 188 -5.81 11.92 10.09
C LEU A 188 -6.67 10.78 9.52
N LEU A 189 -7.42 11.05 8.44
CA LEU A 189 -8.27 10.05 7.81
C LEU A 189 -7.44 8.86 7.31
N SER A 190 -6.26 9.10 6.72
CA SER A 190 -5.39 8.04 6.21
C SER A 190 -4.92 7.07 7.30
N ARG A 191 -4.77 7.55 8.55
CA ARG A 191 -4.40 6.70 9.68
C ARG A 191 -5.54 5.77 10.09
N ILE A 192 -6.78 6.25 10.04
CA ILE A 192 -7.96 5.45 10.40
C ILE A 192 -8.53 4.63 9.23
N THR A 193 -8.05 4.84 8.00
CA THR A 193 -8.55 4.15 6.79
C THR A 193 -8.47 2.63 6.89
N TYR A 194 -7.44 2.08 7.52
CA TYR A 194 -7.33 0.62 7.70
C TYR A 194 -8.45 0.09 8.62
N SER A 195 -8.65 0.73 9.76
CA SER A 195 -9.73 0.40 10.69
C SER A 195 -11.12 0.59 10.04
N ALA A 196 -11.31 1.66 9.26
CA ALA A 196 -12.52 1.88 8.46
C ALA A 196 -12.74 0.79 7.40
N PHE A 197 -11.66 0.34 6.74
CA PHE A 197 -11.70 -0.76 5.77
C PHE A 197 -12.16 -2.08 6.42
N LEU A 198 -11.74 -2.38 7.65
CA LEU A 198 -12.18 -3.59 8.33
C LEU A 198 -13.69 -3.58 8.66
N CYS A 199 -14.26 -2.42 9.01
CA CYS A 199 -15.64 -2.32 9.47
C CYS A 199 -16.67 -1.95 8.38
N HIS A 200 -16.28 -1.29 7.27
CA HIS A 200 -17.23 -0.78 6.27
C HIS A 200 -18.16 -1.86 5.70
N GLY A 201 -17.63 -3.07 5.48
CA GLY A 201 -18.43 -4.20 5.02
C GLY A 201 -19.58 -4.52 5.98
N GLY A 202 -19.35 -4.46 7.29
CA GLY A 202 -20.40 -4.69 8.30
C GLY A 202 -21.52 -3.64 8.22
N VAL A 203 -21.17 -2.38 7.99
CA VAL A 203 -22.15 -1.29 7.80
C VAL A 203 -23.03 -1.57 6.58
N GLN A 204 -22.42 -1.92 5.45
CA GLN A 204 -23.14 -2.21 4.22
C GLN A 204 -24.04 -3.44 4.35
N LEU A 205 -23.52 -4.52 4.95
CA LEU A 205 -24.29 -5.73 5.23
C LEU A 205 -25.50 -5.44 6.12
N TYR A 206 -25.33 -4.61 7.16
CA TYR A 206 -26.40 -4.21 8.06
C TYR A 206 -27.49 -3.40 7.34
N THR A 207 -27.09 -2.38 6.57
CA THR A 207 -28.02 -1.57 5.76
C THR A 207 -28.77 -2.44 4.75
N SER A 208 -28.08 -3.38 4.09
CA SER A 208 -28.72 -4.33 3.17
C SER A 208 -29.65 -5.33 3.85
N ALA A 209 -29.36 -5.73 5.09
CA ALA A 209 -30.17 -6.68 5.85
C ALA A 209 -31.50 -6.07 6.34
N ILE A 210 -31.50 -4.77 6.68
CA ILE A 210 -32.70 -4.06 7.14
C ILE A 210 -33.58 -3.59 5.98
N GLN A 211 -33.03 -3.46 4.78
CA GLN A 211 -33.79 -3.04 3.61
C GLN A 211 -34.91 -4.04 3.26
N ARG A 212 -36.17 -3.62 3.45
CA ARG A 212 -37.38 -4.42 3.14
C ARG A 212 -38.11 -4.00 1.88
N THR A 213 -37.82 -2.82 1.35
CA THR A 213 -38.46 -2.27 0.14
C THR A 213 -37.43 -2.01 -0.96
N PRO A 214 -37.82 -2.14 -2.24
CA PRO A 214 -36.94 -1.79 -3.35
C PRO A 214 -36.61 -0.29 -3.32
N MET A 215 -35.38 0.05 -3.67
CA MET A 215 -34.94 1.45 -3.77
C MET A 215 -34.90 1.89 -5.22
N TYR A 216 -35.40 3.09 -5.48
CA TYR A 216 -35.25 3.73 -6.77
C TYR A 216 -33.80 4.18 -6.96
N VAL A 217 -33.20 3.72 -8.06
CA VAL A 217 -31.87 4.13 -8.48
C VAL A 217 -31.96 5.53 -9.04
N GLY A 218 -31.41 6.50 -8.32
CA GLY A 218 -31.28 7.88 -8.75
C GLY A 218 -29.95 8.43 -8.28
N LEU A 219 -29.36 9.38 -9.03
CA LEU A 219 -28.05 9.95 -8.72
C LEU A 219 -28.00 10.48 -7.28
N PHE A 220 -29.03 11.21 -6.86
CA PHE A 220 -29.13 11.74 -5.50
C PHE A 220 -29.09 10.62 -4.44
N ASN A 221 -29.86 9.55 -4.62
CA ASN A 221 -29.88 8.42 -3.70
C ASN A 221 -28.52 7.71 -3.65
N ILE A 222 -27.86 7.53 -4.79
CA ILE A 222 -26.52 6.91 -4.84
C ILE A 222 -25.52 7.75 -4.04
N PHE A 223 -25.49 9.07 -4.24
CA PHE A 223 -24.62 9.96 -3.47
C PHE A 223 -24.96 9.97 -1.99
N TYR A 224 -26.25 9.97 -1.64
CA TYR A 224 -26.72 9.94 -0.26
C TYR A 224 -26.26 8.67 0.47
N TYR A 225 -26.49 7.49 -0.13
CA TYR A 225 -26.05 6.22 0.46
C TYR A 225 -24.53 6.10 0.52
N ALA A 226 -23.81 6.52 -0.52
CA ALA A 226 -22.36 6.52 -0.51
C ALA A 226 -21.79 7.43 0.60
N ALA A 227 -22.35 8.63 0.77
CA ALA A 227 -21.95 9.53 1.84
C ALA A 227 -22.25 8.95 3.23
N ALA A 228 -23.43 8.34 3.40
CA ALA A 228 -23.79 7.67 4.65
C ALA A 228 -22.81 6.54 4.99
N ASP A 229 -22.55 5.64 4.03
CA ASP A 229 -21.61 4.53 4.19
C ASP A 229 -20.21 5.02 4.57
N ILE A 230 -19.70 6.05 3.89
CA ILE A 230 -18.38 6.64 4.18
C ILE A 230 -18.35 7.19 5.60
N VAL A 231 -19.34 8.00 5.99
CA VAL A 231 -19.38 8.63 7.32
C VAL A 231 -19.47 7.58 8.42
N PHE A 232 -20.37 6.59 8.30
CA PHE A 232 -20.51 5.54 9.30
C PHE A 232 -19.28 4.62 9.36
N ALA A 233 -18.67 4.29 8.21
CA ALA A 233 -17.45 3.50 8.18
C ALA A 233 -16.28 4.21 8.87
N TYR A 234 -16.09 5.51 8.63
CA TYR A 234 -15.02 6.27 9.28
C TYR A 234 -15.31 6.52 10.77
N LEU A 235 -16.57 6.71 11.17
CA LEU A 235 -16.95 6.85 12.58
C LEU A 235 -16.68 5.55 13.36
N LEU A 236 -17.10 4.41 12.82
CA LEU A 236 -16.82 3.10 13.43
C LEU A 236 -15.32 2.77 13.38
N GLY A 237 -14.64 3.07 12.29
CA GLY A 237 -13.18 2.91 12.16
C GLY A 237 -12.41 3.77 13.16
N PHE A 238 -12.90 4.97 13.46
CA PHE A 238 -12.33 5.83 14.51
C PHE A 238 -12.50 5.19 15.89
N CYS A 239 -13.69 4.70 16.25
CA CYS A 239 -13.90 3.98 17.51
C CYS A 239 -13.01 2.74 17.61
N LEU A 240 -12.91 1.96 16.53
CA LEU A 240 -12.11 0.74 16.48
C LEU A 240 -10.60 1.02 16.61
N SER A 241 -10.11 2.07 15.96
CA SER A 241 -8.70 2.49 16.07
C SER A 241 -8.36 2.99 17.47
N LEU A 242 -9.26 3.69 18.16
CA LEU A 242 -9.04 4.09 19.55
C LEU A 242 -9.00 2.91 20.52
N VAL A 243 -9.88 1.92 20.33
CA VAL A 243 -10.03 0.78 21.25
C VAL A 243 -8.96 -0.29 21.04
N PHE A 244 -8.54 -0.52 19.79
CA PHE A 244 -7.60 -1.61 19.47
C PHE A 244 -6.26 -1.08 18.98
N GLU A 245 -6.26 -0.25 17.93
CA GLU A 245 -5.02 0.15 17.25
C GLU A 245 -4.11 0.99 18.16
N SER A 246 -4.66 2.02 18.81
CA SER A 246 -3.92 2.91 19.71
C SER A 246 -3.29 2.18 20.91
N PRO A 247 -4.00 1.35 21.69
CA PRO A 247 -3.38 0.65 22.81
C PRO A 247 -2.37 -0.41 22.35
N ILE A 248 -2.62 -1.10 21.24
CA ILE A 248 -1.66 -2.09 20.71
C ILE A 248 -0.36 -1.41 20.27
N LEU A 249 -0.44 -0.26 19.57
CA LEU A 249 0.74 0.51 19.18
C LEU A 249 1.54 1.01 20.39
N GLU A 250 0.87 1.39 21.48
CA GLU A 250 1.56 1.83 22.70
C GLU A 250 2.18 0.65 23.46
N LEU A 251 1.49 -0.50 23.51
CA LEU A 251 2.04 -1.74 24.05
C LEU A 251 3.28 -2.20 23.26
N GLU A 252 3.22 -2.17 21.93
CA GLU A 252 4.35 -2.48 21.05
C GLU A 252 5.53 -1.55 21.36
N ARG A 253 5.29 -0.25 21.48
CA ARG A 253 6.34 0.71 21.86
C ARG A 253 6.94 0.39 23.23
N ILE A 254 6.14 0.06 24.23
CA ILE A 254 6.63 -0.28 25.57
C ILE A 254 7.50 -1.55 25.53
N ILE A 255 7.05 -2.58 24.81
CA ILE A 255 7.75 -3.87 24.68
C ILE A 255 9.07 -3.68 23.90
N LEU A 256 9.03 -3.02 22.75
CA LEU A 256 10.21 -2.80 21.91
C LEU A 256 11.19 -1.80 22.54
N LYS A 257 10.70 -0.75 23.20
CA LYS A 257 11.57 0.21 23.92
C LYS A 257 12.30 -0.47 25.08
N LYS A 258 11.70 -1.50 25.71
CA LYS A 258 12.38 -2.35 26.70
C LYS A 258 13.51 -3.17 26.07
N GLN A 259 13.34 -3.67 24.84
CA GLN A 259 14.39 -4.42 24.13
C GLN A 259 15.54 -3.53 23.64
N PHE A 260 15.24 -2.37 23.03
CA PHE A 260 16.28 -1.44 22.56
C PHE A 260 16.99 -0.69 23.69
N SER A 261 16.31 -0.38 24.80
CA SER A 261 16.95 0.20 25.99
C SER A 261 17.87 -0.81 26.69
N THR A 262 17.54 -2.11 26.70
CA THR A 262 18.41 -3.12 27.31
C THR A 262 19.68 -3.31 26.48
N SER A 263 19.58 -3.37 25.14
CA SER A 263 20.75 -3.48 24.25
C SER A 263 21.65 -2.24 24.30
N LYS A 264 21.05 -1.04 24.32
CA LYS A 264 21.80 0.23 24.36
C LYS A 264 22.48 0.47 25.71
N ASN A 265 21.84 0.07 26.83
CA ASN A 265 22.45 0.16 28.15
C ASN A 265 23.60 -0.84 28.33
N ILE A 266 23.55 -2.02 27.70
CA ILE A 266 24.65 -2.99 27.73
C ILE A 266 25.84 -2.46 26.91
N GLU A 267 25.61 -1.95 25.69
CA GLU A 267 26.65 -1.34 24.85
C GLU A 267 27.28 -0.08 25.48
N GLU A 268 26.48 0.80 26.10
CA GLU A 268 27.00 1.99 26.79
C GLU A 268 27.78 1.62 28.06
N THR A 269 27.38 0.54 28.76
CA THR A 269 28.10 0.06 29.95
C THR A 269 29.44 -0.59 29.57
N GLU A 270 29.47 -1.42 28.52
CA GLU A 270 30.70 -2.03 27.99
C GLU A 270 31.69 -0.98 27.45
N GLN A 271 31.22 -0.03 26.63
CA GLN A 271 32.07 1.06 26.13
C GLN A 271 32.57 2.02 27.22
N SER A 272 31.85 2.15 28.33
CA SER A 272 32.28 2.94 29.49
C SER A 272 33.33 2.20 30.34
N HIS A 273 33.27 0.87 30.36
CA HIS A 273 34.26 0.02 31.02
C HIS A 273 35.56 -0.04 30.23
N GLU A 274 35.50 -0.25 28.90
CA GLU A 274 36.66 -0.22 28.01
C GLU A 274 37.38 1.13 28.05
N ARG A 275 36.65 2.26 27.91
CA ARG A 275 37.27 3.60 28.01
C ARG A 275 37.95 3.87 29.35
N LYS A 276 37.43 3.34 30.46
CA LYS A 276 38.04 3.48 31.79
C LYS A 276 39.28 2.61 31.95
N GLN A 277 39.33 1.46 31.28
CA GLN A 277 40.50 0.59 31.21
C GLN A 277 41.60 1.24 30.37
N ASP A 278 41.27 1.75 29.19
CA ASP A 278 42.20 2.47 28.31
C ASP A 278 42.75 3.73 28.98
N LEU A 279 41.90 4.51 29.67
CA LEU A 279 42.34 5.71 30.41
C LEU A 279 43.23 5.39 31.61
N LYS A 280 43.09 4.22 32.24
CA LYS A 280 44.02 3.73 33.27
C LYS A 280 45.34 3.31 32.65
N GLU A 281 45.30 2.54 31.56
CA GLU A 281 46.49 2.07 30.86
C GLU A 281 47.32 3.23 30.29
N VAL A 282 46.67 4.26 29.74
CA VAL A 282 47.32 5.48 29.26
C VAL A 282 47.95 6.28 30.42
N LYS A 283 47.26 6.37 31.57
CA LYS A 283 47.79 7.07 32.75
C LYS A 283 48.97 6.34 33.39
N ASP A 284 48.93 5.01 33.44
CA ASP A 284 49.94 4.19 34.11
C ASP A 284 51.18 3.97 33.23
N ILE A 285 51.05 3.99 31.90
CA ILE A 285 52.17 3.71 30.97
C ILE A 285 52.76 4.98 30.35
N TYR A 286 51.95 5.96 29.92
CA TYR A 286 52.43 7.08 29.11
C TYR A 286 52.83 8.30 29.92
N ILE A 287 52.13 8.60 31.03
CA ILE A 287 52.44 9.77 31.87
C ILE A 287 53.84 9.66 32.53
N PRO A 288 54.25 8.49 33.07
CA PRO A 288 55.60 8.34 33.61
C PRO A 288 56.70 8.40 32.53
N ARG A 289 56.39 7.99 31.30
CA ARG A 289 57.33 7.99 30.16
C ARG A 289 57.61 9.40 29.64
N ILE A 290 56.57 10.23 29.55
CA ILE A 290 56.66 11.64 29.14
C ILE A 290 57.36 12.49 30.22
N GLN A 291 57.09 12.23 31.51
CA GLN A 291 57.83 12.90 32.60
C GLN A 291 59.32 12.53 32.62
N LYS A 292 59.68 11.30 32.24
CA LYS A 292 61.10 10.93 32.06
C LYS A 292 61.73 11.68 30.89
N GLU A 293 61.10 11.76 29.71
CA GLU A 293 61.65 12.44 28.54
C GLU A 293 61.81 13.97 28.72
N ILE A 294 60.89 14.62 29.44
CA ILE A 294 60.98 16.06 29.73
C ILE A 294 62.14 16.39 30.69
N SER A 295 62.46 15.48 31.64
CA SER A 295 63.58 15.67 32.58
C SER A 295 64.97 15.52 31.94
N TRP A 296 65.08 14.85 30.79
CA TRP A 296 66.35 14.66 30.08
C TRP A 296 66.70 15.83 29.14
N ASN A 297 65.72 16.58 28.64
CA ASN A 297 65.96 17.70 27.72
C ASN A 297 66.29 19.03 28.42
N SER A 298 66.16 19.14 29.74
CA SER A 298 66.50 20.35 30.50
C SER A 298 67.98 20.50 30.86
N TYR A 299 68.85 19.56 30.46
CA TYR A 299 70.29 19.57 30.76
C TYR A 299 71.18 19.77 29.53
N LYS A 300 70.62 20.26 28.40
CA LYS A 300 71.35 20.41 27.13
C LYS A 300 71.31 21.80 26.49
N LEU A 301 71.02 22.85 27.26
CA LEU A 301 71.18 24.25 26.87
C LEU A 301 72.07 24.99 27.86
#